data_AF-A0A1W9RLT0-F1
#
_entry.id   AF-A0A1W9RLT0-F1
#
_cell.length_a   1.000
_cell.length_b   1.000
_cell.length_c   1.000
_cell.angle_alpha   90.00
_cell.angle_beta   90.00
_cell.angle_gamma   90.00
#
_symmetry.space_group_name_H-M   'P 1'
#
loop_
_entity.id
_entity.type
_entity.pdbx_description
1 polymer ?
#
loop_
_entity_poly.entity_id
_entity_poly.type
_entity_poly.pdbx_seq_one_letter_code
_entity_poly.pdbx_strand_id
1 'polypeptide(L)'
;MWPFCLPNPLTSITLIPPMPTSISVSLTSSSLNGFMYASIFFILSSSPSKLLQFSKYDYSVLSCVNNGIVIYNYKKTLKQKSSLFQKKFMDESIEKTISLMKTESESPCADLRPFAELGFKDARKACELLKDSIRKGRVHEEGLQKFSRCLNEIALSCDPDMTLLNLVRFLDTSSTHRHIFNSICIEEPIFRILSVLFSASNFLTSVFIRNPGLILWLIERETLGAEKSLDRYIEELRSKASLFSDTRRKINAVKRYRSREVLRIALRDLMGLADLEETTAELSRLTDAVIDTVAEISFVEVSRESGIEGLEWERRSAKPYSNFAVISLGKLGGNELNYSSDIDLLYVASR
;
A
#
# COMPACT_ATOMS: atom_id res chain seq x y z
N MET A 1 11.94 11.40 -8.86
CA MET A 1 12.12 10.35 -9.89
C MET A 1 11.62 9.04 -9.31
N TRP A 2 10.43 8.60 -9.69
CA TRP A 2 9.73 7.44 -9.12
C TRP A 2 9.31 6.53 -10.29
N PRO A 3 9.77 5.28 -10.39
CA PRO A 3 9.28 4.36 -11.40
C PRO A 3 8.24 3.44 -10.75
N PHE A 4 6.96 3.78 -10.88
CA PHE A 4 5.90 2.79 -10.72
C PHE A 4 5.77 2.04 -12.04
N CYS A 5 5.85 0.72 -12.00
CA CYS A 5 5.38 -0.14 -13.09
C CYS A 5 3.85 -0.23 -13.01
N LEU A 6 3.16 0.83 -13.44
CA LEU A 6 1.76 0.77 -13.85
C LEU A 6 1.72 1.00 -15.36
N PRO A 7 1.05 0.17 -16.17
CA PRO A 7 0.84 0.49 -17.57
C PRO A 7 0.07 1.82 -17.66
N ASN A 8 0.54 2.73 -18.53
CA ASN A 8 -0.05 4.04 -18.77
C ASN A 8 -1.59 3.96 -18.87
N PRO A 9 -2.36 4.81 -18.15
CA PRO A 9 -3.78 4.93 -18.41
C PRO A 9 -3.93 5.64 -19.76
N LEU A 10 -4.30 4.89 -20.80
CA LEU A 10 -4.75 5.49 -22.05
C LEU A 10 -6.07 6.22 -21.77
N THR A 11 -5.99 7.55 -21.76
CA THR A 11 -7.13 8.46 -21.85
C THR A 11 -7.86 8.21 -23.17
N SER A 12 -9.00 7.53 -23.13
CA SER A 12 -10.00 7.63 -24.19
C SER A 12 -11.40 7.43 -23.61
N ILE A 13 -12.15 8.54 -23.56
CA ILE A 13 -13.59 8.54 -23.28
C ILE A 13 -14.27 7.97 -24.52
N THR A 14 -14.93 6.82 -24.40
CA THR A 14 -15.77 6.26 -25.46
C THR A 14 -17.23 6.56 -25.14
N LEU A 15 -17.86 7.43 -25.93
CA LEU A 15 -19.31 7.63 -25.94
C LEU A 15 -19.97 6.48 -26.72
N ILE A 16 -20.91 5.76 -26.11
CA ILE A 16 -21.71 4.72 -26.77
C ILE A 16 -23.04 5.35 -27.21
N PRO A 17 -23.40 5.31 -28.51
CA PRO A 17 -24.72 5.72 -28.95
C PRO A 17 -25.77 4.65 -28.60
N PRO A 18 -27.00 5.05 -28.24
CA PRO A 18 -28.09 4.13 -27.94
C PRO A 18 -28.79 3.70 -29.23
N MET A 19 -28.68 2.42 -29.60
CA MET A 19 -29.65 1.57 -30.36
C MET A 19 -28.93 0.49 -31.22
N PRO A 20 -29.51 -0.72 -31.40
CA PRO A 20 -28.81 -1.85 -31.99
C PRO A 20 -28.89 -1.90 -33.52
N THR A 21 -27.78 -2.28 -34.19
CA THR A 21 -27.75 -2.59 -35.64
C THR A 21 -27.33 -4.06 -35.85
N SER A 22 -27.76 -4.68 -36.96
CA SER A 22 -27.71 -6.13 -37.22
C SER A 22 -26.30 -6.74 -37.38
N ILE A 23 -26.16 -8.02 -36.99
CA ILE A 23 -24.95 -8.86 -36.92
C ILE A 23 -24.14 -9.02 -38.23
N SER A 24 -24.70 -8.70 -39.40
CA SER A 24 -24.05 -8.96 -40.70
C SER A 24 -23.10 -7.86 -41.21
N VAL A 25 -22.80 -6.83 -40.42
CA VAL A 25 -21.86 -5.74 -40.81
C VAL A 25 -20.53 -5.77 -40.03
N SER A 26 -20.36 -6.68 -39.07
CA SER A 26 -19.19 -6.71 -38.17
C SER A 26 -17.97 -7.49 -38.68
N LEU A 27 -17.96 -7.96 -39.94
CA LEU A 27 -16.86 -8.74 -40.50
C LEU A 27 -16.14 -7.98 -41.62
N THR A 28 -15.27 -7.07 -41.23
CA THR A 28 -14.13 -6.65 -42.05
C THR A 28 -12.88 -6.65 -41.19
N SER A 29 -12.05 -7.66 -41.38
CA SER A 29 -10.72 -7.78 -40.79
C SER A 29 -9.75 -6.83 -41.52
N SER A 30 -9.08 -5.94 -40.79
CA SER A 30 -7.90 -5.23 -41.30
C SER A 30 -6.69 -5.64 -40.47
N SER A 31 -5.72 -6.30 -41.11
CA SER A 31 -4.44 -6.66 -40.50
C SER A 31 -3.40 -5.57 -40.76
N LEU A 32 -2.68 -5.14 -39.73
CA LEU A 32 -1.35 -4.54 -39.88
C LEU A 32 -0.43 -5.16 -38.81
N ASN A 33 0.67 -5.79 -39.24
CA ASN A 33 1.76 -6.31 -38.41
C ASN A 33 1.42 -7.34 -37.31
N GLY A 34 0.54 -8.30 -37.58
CA GLY A 34 0.55 -9.60 -36.88
C GLY A 34 0.19 -9.59 -35.39
N PHE A 35 -0.32 -8.50 -34.82
CA PHE A 35 -0.83 -8.46 -33.45
C PHE A 35 -2.36 -8.31 -33.45
N MET A 36 -3.03 -9.31 -32.86
CA MET A 36 -4.48 -9.42 -32.77
C MET A 36 -5.02 -8.44 -31.72
N TYR A 37 -5.61 -7.32 -32.17
CA TYR A 37 -6.28 -6.34 -31.29
C TYR A 37 -7.80 -6.57 -31.32
N ALA A 38 -8.33 -7.01 -30.17
CA ALA A 38 -9.74 -7.20 -29.81
C ALA A 38 -10.47 -8.45 -30.36
N SER A 39 -11.17 -9.13 -29.45
CA SER A 39 -12.25 -10.06 -29.74
C SER A 39 -13.50 -9.54 -29.02
N ILE A 40 -14.59 -9.31 -29.76
CA ILE A 40 -15.88 -8.93 -29.18
C ILE A 40 -16.67 -10.22 -28.97
N PHE A 41 -17.01 -10.53 -27.72
CA PHE A 41 -17.93 -11.61 -27.37
C PHE A 41 -19.34 -11.04 -27.21
N PHE A 42 -20.32 -11.58 -27.95
CA PHE A 42 -21.74 -11.40 -27.66
C PHE A 42 -22.25 -12.61 -26.86
N ILE A 43 -22.82 -12.37 -25.68
CA ILE A 43 -23.56 -13.41 -24.94
C ILE A 43 -25.05 -13.23 -25.26
N LEU A 44 -25.65 -14.27 -25.85
CA LEU A 44 -27.08 -14.40 -26.11
C LEU A 44 -27.85 -14.48 -24.79
N SER A 45 -28.95 -13.70 -24.69
CA SER A 45 -29.88 -13.78 -23.57
C SER A 45 -30.77 -15.00 -23.67
N SER A 46 -30.93 -15.71 -22.55
CA SER A 46 -32.12 -16.51 -22.28
C SER A 46 -32.53 -16.31 -20.81
N SER A 47 -33.68 -15.66 -20.64
CA SER A 47 -34.40 -15.35 -19.39
C SER A 47 -35.08 -16.60 -18.78
N PRO A 48 -35.89 -16.50 -17.71
CA PRO A 48 -35.53 -16.12 -16.34
C PRO A 48 -36.10 -17.13 -15.32
N SER A 49 -35.31 -17.61 -14.36
CA SER A 49 -35.91 -18.23 -13.17
C SER A 49 -34.93 -18.26 -12.00
N LYS A 50 -35.38 -17.67 -10.88
CA LYS A 50 -34.71 -17.43 -9.58
C LYS A 50 -33.79 -16.20 -9.55
N LEU A 51 -34.43 -15.07 -9.25
CA LEU A 51 -33.83 -13.93 -8.56
C LEU A 51 -33.20 -14.40 -7.25
N LEU A 52 -31.91 -14.70 -7.28
CA LEU A 52 -31.02 -14.55 -6.13
C LEU A 52 -30.24 -13.27 -6.39
N GLN A 53 -30.44 -12.27 -5.53
CA GLN A 53 -29.62 -11.07 -5.49
C GLN A 53 -28.14 -11.48 -5.37
N PHE A 54 -27.38 -11.33 -6.46
CA PHE A 54 -25.93 -11.35 -6.39
C PHE A 54 -25.47 -10.00 -5.85
N SER A 55 -25.08 -9.96 -4.57
CA SER A 55 -24.36 -8.83 -4.00
C SER A 55 -23.05 -8.63 -4.76
N LYS A 56 -22.81 -7.40 -5.21
CA LYS A 56 -21.79 -7.00 -6.18
C LYS A 56 -20.32 -7.11 -5.68
N TYR A 57 -20.07 -7.70 -4.51
CA TYR A 57 -18.74 -7.83 -3.93
C TYR A 57 -18.65 -9.08 -3.03
N ASP A 58 -18.31 -10.24 -3.60
CA ASP A 58 -17.93 -11.42 -2.81
C ASP A 58 -16.47 -11.28 -2.35
N TYR A 59 -16.26 -10.47 -1.30
CA TYR A 59 -15.10 -10.62 -0.45
C TYR A 59 -15.36 -11.79 0.49
N SER A 60 -14.85 -12.97 0.16
CA SER A 60 -14.81 -14.08 1.13
C SER A 60 -13.81 -13.74 2.23
N VAL A 61 -14.27 -12.98 3.22
CA VAL A 61 -13.68 -12.85 4.56
C VAL A 61 -13.70 -14.24 5.15
N LEU A 62 -12.55 -14.90 5.24
CA LEU A 62 -12.48 -16.12 6.04
C LEU A 62 -12.63 -15.68 7.50
N SER A 63 -13.84 -15.82 8.04
CA SER A 63 -14.06 -15.75 9.48
C SER A 63 -13.39 -16.95 10.15
N CYS A 64 -12.56 -16.68 11.15
CA CYS A 64 -12.26 -17.48 12.37
C CYS A 64 -10.86 -17.05 12.87
N VAL A 65 -10.58 -16.70 14.15
CA VAL A 65 -11.18 -17.09 15.44
C VAL A 65 -10.94 -15.99 16.50
N ASN A 66 -11.96 -15.62 17.28
CA ASN A 66 -11.99 -14.96 18.61
C ASN A 66 -11.10 -13.74 19.00
N ASN A 67 -10.17 -13.23 18.18
CA ASN A 67 -9.21 -12.19 18.63
C ASN A 67 -9.09 -10.94 17.73
N GLY A 68 -10.10 -10.59 16.93
CA GLY A 68 -10.14 -9.28 16.23
C GLY A 68 -9.20 -9.10 15.02
N ILE A 69 -8.50 -10.15 14.57
CA ILE A 69 -7.65 -10.11 13.36
C ILE A 69 -8.50 -10.42 12.12
N VAL A 70 -8.42 -9.56 11.09
CA VAL A 70 -9.16 -9.76 9.82
C VAL A 70 -8.21 -10.08 8.68
N ILE A 71 -8.46 -11.22 8.03
CA ILE A 71 -7.68 -11.73 6.91
C ILE A 71 -8.37 -11.29 5.61
N TYR A 72 -7.72 -10.41 4.85
CA TYR A 72 -8.21 -9.96 3.54
C TYR A 72 -7.74 -10.93 2.46
N ASN A 73 -8.68 -11.45 1.67
CA ASN A 73 -8.36 -12.27 0.51
C ASN A 73 -8.10 -11.37 -0.71
N TYR A 74 -6.82 -11.13 -1.01
CA TYR A 74 -6.43 -10.46 -2.24
C TYR A 74 -6.57 -11.41 -3.43
N LYS A 75 -7.57 -11.17 -4.28
CA LYS A 75 -7.81 -11.93 -5.52
C LYS A 75 -7.78 -11.05 -6.78
N LYS A 76 -7.11 -9.89 -6.71
CA LYS A 76 -7.03 -8.94 -7.82
C LYS A 76 -5.59 -8.54 -8.11
N THR A 77 -4.74 -9.54 -8.42
CA THR A 77 -3.59 -9.53 -9.39
C THR A 77 -2.80 -10.84 -9.22
N LEU A 78 -3.47 -11.98 -9.33
CA LEU A 78 -2.79 -13.25 -9.57
C LEU A 78 -3.55 -13.88 -10.73
N LYS A 79 -2.96 -13.82 -11.93
CA LYS A 79 -3.40 -14.67 -13.05
C LYS A 79 -3.53 -16.08 -12.47
N GLN A 80 -4.75 -16.61 -12.46
CA GLN A 80 -5.02 -18.01 -12.17
C GLN A 80 -4.23 -18.86 -13.17
N LYS A 81 -3.00 -19.22 -12.82
CA LYS A 81 -2.26 -20.30 -13.46
C LYS A 81 -2.42 -21.53 -12.55
N SER A 82 -2.89 -22.61 -13.15
CA SER A 82 -3.01 -23.99 -12.63
C SER A 82 -2.49 -24.22 -11.19
N SER A 83 -3.39 -24.09 -10.21
CA SER A 83 -3.07 -23.95 -8.78
C SER A 83 -2.43 -25.17 -8.11
N LEU A 84 -2.50 -26.36 -8.69
CA LEU A 84 -1.97 -27.58 -8.09
C LEU A 84 -0.56 -27.93 -8.59
N PHE A 85 -0.32 -27.85 -9.90
CA PHE A 85 1.01 -28.09 -10.48
C PHE A 85 2.00 -27.00 -10.11
N GLN A 86 1.56 -25.74 -10.14
CA GLN A 86 2.42 -24.61 -9.80
C GLN A 86 2.76 -24.60 -8.31
N LYS A 87 1.83 -25.01 -7.44
CA LYS A 87 2.08 -25.14 -6.00
C LYS A 87 3.09 -26.24 -5.69
N LYS A 88 2.92 -27.44 -6.28
CA LYS A 88 3.87 -28.54 -6.09
C LYS A 88 5.27 -28.21 -6.62
N PHE A 89 5.36 -27.51 -7.75
CA PHE A 89 6.65 -27.05 -8.30
C PHE A 89 7.31 -26.00 -7.39
N MET A 90 6.53 -25.06 -6.85
CA MET A 90 7.04 -24.07 -5.90
C MET A 90 7.53 -24.71 -4.60
N ASP A 91 6.79 -25.67 -4.05
CA ASP A 91 7.19 -26.38 -2.83
C ASP A 91 8.55 -27.09 -3.02
N GLU A 92 8.76 -27.74 -4.17
CA GLU A 92 10.03 -28.40 -4.49
C GLU A 92 11.20 -27.40 -4.65
N SER A 93 10.98 -26.27 -5.33
CA SER A 93 11.99 -25.21 -5.47
C SER A 93 12.30 -24.54 -4.12
N ILE A 94 11.32 -24.40 -3.21
CA ILE A 94 11.52 -23.89 -1.85
C ILE A 94 12.35 -24.86 -1.03
N GLU A 95 12.04 -26.16 -1.06
CA GLU A 95 12.82 -27.18 -0.34
C GLU A 95 14.27 -27.22 -0.82
N LYS A 96 14.50 -27.17 -2.15
CA LYS A 96 15.84 -27.08 -2.73
C LYS A 96 16.56 -25.81 -2.28
N THR A 97 15.87 -24.68 -2.27
CA THR A 97 16.43 -23.40 -1.80
C THR A 97 16.87 -23.50 -0.34
N ILE A 98 16.02 -24.02 0.55
CA ILE A 98 16.36 -24.19 1.97
C ILE A 98 17.51 -25.20 2.15
N SER A 99 17.55 -26.27 1.36
CA SER A 99 18.66 -27.22 1.41
C SER A 99 19.98 -26.56 1.00
N LEU A 100 19.99 -25.69 0.00
CA LEU A 100 21.16 -24.90 -0.40
C LEU A 100 21.60 -23.91 0.69
N MET A 101 20.65 -23.43 1.51
CA MET A 101 20.96 -22.55 2.63
C MET A 101 21.64 -23.25 3.80
N LYS A 102 21.42 -24.56 3.98
CA LYS A 102 21.98 -25.36 5.07
C LYS A 102 23.41 -25.85 4.80
N THR A 103 23.86 -25.83 3.55
CA THR A 103 25.23 -26.25 3.21
C THR A 103 26.22 -25.16 3.61
N GLU A 104 27.15 -25.48 4.51
CA GLU A 104 28.18 -24.58 5.06
C GLU A 104 29.22 -24.08 4.04
N SER A 105 29.12 -24.45 2.76
CA SER A 105 30.17 -24.13 1.80
C SER A 105 30.23 -22.62 1.49
N GLU A 106 31.43 -22.05 1.68
CA GLU A 106 31.80 -20.67 1.36
C GLU A 106 31.71 -20.35 -0.15
N SER A 107 31.52 -21.37 -0.99
CA SER A 107 31.35 -21.21 -2.43
C SER A 107 30.02 -20.50 -2.76
N PRO A 108 30.01 -19.64 -3.82
CA PRO A 108 28.77 -19.10 -4.38
C PRO A 108 27.82 -20.28 -4.65
N CYS A 109 26.52 -20.13 -4.32
CA CYS A 109 25.50 -21.17 -4.55
C CYS A 109 25.75 -21.86 -5.91
N ALA A 110 26.23 -23.10 -5.90
CA ALA A 110 26.67 -23.79 -7.11
C ALA A 110 25.50 -24.05 -8.07
N ASP A 111 24.29 -24.14 -7.52
CA ASP A 111 23.03 -24.19 -8.28
C ASP A 111 22.11 -23.04 -7.85
N LEU A 112 21.89 -22.09 -8.74
CA LEU A 112 21.01 -20.93 -8.55
C LEU A 112 19.62 -21.14 -9.19
N ARG A 113 19.40 -22.29 -9.85
CA ARG A 113 18.11 -22.60 -10.51
C ARG A 113 16.90 -22.47 -9.57
N PRO A 114 16.96 -22.91 -8.29
CA PRO A 114 15.80 -22.78 -7.40
C PRO A 114 15.36 -21.34 -7.18
N PHE A 115 16.30 -20.38 -7.11
CA PHE A 115 15.98 -18.96 -6.99
C PHE A 115 15.36 -18.39 -8.27
N ALA A 116 15.89 -18.77 -9.44
CA ALA A 116 15.31 -18.35 -10.72
C ALA A 116 13.90 -18.92 -10.91
N GLU A 117 13.66 -20.17 -10.49
CA GLU A 117 12.33 -20.81 -10.50
C GLU A 117 11.33 -20.09 -9.58
N LEU A 118 11.79 -19.57 -8.45
CA LEU A 118 11.02 -18.73 -7.51
C LEU A 118 10.75 -17.31 -8.02
N GLY A 119 11.22 -16.95 -9.21
CA GLY A 119 10.95 -15.66 -9.84
C GLY A 119 11.91 -14.53 -9.45
N PHE A 120 13.01 -14.83 -8.76
CA PHE A 120 14.08 -13.84 -8.52
C PHE A 120 14.81 -13.53 -9.83
N LYS A 121 14.87 -12.25 -10.20
CA LYS A 121 15.62 -11.75 -11.36
C LYS A 121 17.12 -11.85 -11.10
N ASP A 122 17.57 -11.57 -9.87
CA ASP A 122 18.96 -11.67 -9.46
C ASP A 122 19.14 -12.80 -8.43
N ALA A 123 19.12 -14.03 -8.94
CA ALA A 123 19.26 -15.24 -8.14
C ALA A 123 20.55 -15.26 -7.28
N ARG A 124 21.66 -14.72 -7.79
CA ARG A 124 22.93 -14.66 -7.05
C ARG A 124 22.80 -13.76 -5.84
N LYS A 125 22.31 -12.54 -6.04
CA LYS A 125 22.11 -11.57 -4.96
C LYS A 125 21.09 -12.08 -3.93
N ALA A 126 20.03 -12.75 -4.36
CA ALA A 126 19.07 -13.38 -3.46
C ALA A 126 19.72 -14.45 -2.58
N CYS A 127 20.52 -15.36 -3.14
CA CYS A 127 21.28 -16.35 -2.37
C CYS A 127 22.23 -15.68 -1.37
N GLU A 128 23.00 -14.66 -1.80
CA GLU A 128 23.93 -13.94 -0.92
C GLU A 128 23.23 -13.25 0.26
N LEU A 129 22.11 -12.55 0.00
CA LEU A 129 21.32 -11.88 1.03
C LEU A 129 20.77 -12.87 2.07
N LEU A 130 20.29 -14.03 1.62
CA LEU A 130 19.81 -15.07 2.54
C LEU A 130 20.96 -15.69 3.34
N LYS A 131 22.10 -16.00 2.70
CA LYS A 131 23.25 -16.62 3.38
C LYS A 131 23.79 -15.67 4.45
N ASP A 132 23.92 -14.39 4.12
CA ASP A 132 24.34 -13.37 5.08
C ASP A 132 23.33 -13.22 6.23
N SER A 133 22.03 -13.38 5.96
CA SER A 133 20.98 -13.29 6.98
C SER A 133 20.98 -14.47 7.96
N ILE A 134 21.29 -15.68 7.49
CA ILE A 134 21.49 -16.85 8.37
C ILE A 134 22.78 -16.67 9.18
N ARG A 135 23.89 -16.32 8.52
CA ARG A 135 25.20 -16.13 9.17
C ARG A 135 25.15 -15.10 10.30
N LYS A 136 24.41 -14.00 10.12
CA LYS A 136 24.25 -12.95 11.13
C LYS A 136 23.17 -13.27 12.19
N GLY A 137 22.61 -14.48 12.17
CA GLY A 137 21.55 -14.89 13.09
C GLY A 137 20.29 -14.04 12.98
N ARG A 138 19.99 -13.49 11.78
CA ARG A 138 18.74 -12.75 11.53
C ARG A 138 17.58 -13.71 11.34
N VAL A 139 17.86 -14.83 10.68
CA VAL A 139 16.96 -15.98 10.52
C VAL A 139 17.60 -17.14 11.27
N HIS A 140 16.94 -17.61 12.32
CA HIS A 140 17.42 -18.79 13.05
C HIS A 140 17.29 -20.04 12.18
N GLU A 141 18.25 -20.96 12.32
CA GLU A 141 18.30 -22.20 11.56
C GLU A 141 17.08 -23.12 11.85
N GLU A 142 16.65 -23.20 13.12
CA GLU A 142 15.38 -23.84 13.53
C GLU A 142 14.15 -23.12 12.95
N GLY A 143 14.28 -21.82 12.66
CA GLY A 143 13.28 -21.00 12.00
C GLY A 143 13.24 -21.16 10.48
N LEU A 144 14.17 -21.90 9.85
CA LEU A 144 14.19 -22.08 8.39
C LEU A 144 12.93 -22.76 7.85
N GLN A 145 12.31 -23.66 8.62
CA GLN A 145 11.02 -24.24 8.26
C GLN A 145 9.88 -23.22 8.31
N LYS A 146 9.95 -22.22 9.20
CA LYS A 146 8.99 -21.11 9.22
C LYS A 146 9.29 -20.10 8.12
N PHE A 147 10.57 -19.93 7.79
CA PHE A 147 11.06 -19.09 6.70
C PHE A 147 10.69 -19.65 5.32
N SER A 148 10.48 -20.97 5.17
CA SER A 148 9.98 -21.57 3.92
C SER A 148 8.66 -20.94 3.46
N ARG A 149 7.77 -20.67 4.42
CA ARG A 149 6.48 -20.00 4.17
C ARG A 149 6.69 -18.55 3.75
N CYS A 150 7.63 -17.86 4.40
CA CYS A 150 8.00 -16.51 4.02
C CYS A 150 8.57 -16.47 2.59
N LEU A 151 9.42 -17.44 2.23
CA LEU A 151 9.96 -17.57 0.87
C LEU A 151 8.87 -17.78 -0.18
N ASN A 152 7.86 -18.60 0.12
CA ASN A 152 6.70 -18.77 -0.77
C ASN A 152 5.98 -17.43 -1.01
N GLU A 153 5.68 -16.69 0.05
CA GLU A 153 5.00 -15.40 -0.04
C GLU A 153 5.86 -14.30 -0.69
N ILE A 154 7.19 -14.38 -0.58
CA ILE A 154 8.12 -13.52 -1.31
C ILE A 154 8.10 -13.86 -2.81
N ALA A 155 8.14 -15.15 -3.16
CA ALA A 155 8.10 -15.61 -4.54
C ALA A 155 6.78 -15.25 -5.24
N LEU A 156 5.67 -15.22 -4.49
CA LEU A 156 4.36 -14.79 -4.97
C LEU A 156 4.18 -13.27 -5.06
N SER A 157 5.14 -12.48 -4.55
CA SER A 157 5.06 -11.01 -4.56
C SER A 157 5.28 -10.41 -5.96
N CYS A 158 4.92 -9.13 -6.14
CA CYS A 158 5.07 -8.46 -7.43
C CYS A 158 6.54 -8.29 -7.86
N ASP A 159 7.45 -8.17 -6.89
CA ASP A 159 8.89 -8.08 -7.12
C ASP A 159 9.64 -8.83 -5.99
N PRO A 160 9.93 -10.13 -6.17
CA PRO A 160 10.58 -10.96 -5.16
C PRO A 160 11.93 -10.41 -4.68
N ASP A 161 12.73 -9.86 -5.60
CA ASP A 161 14.03 -9.28 -5.30
C ASP A 161 13.91 -8.06 -4.37
N MET A 162 12.99 -7.13 -4.67
CA MET A 162 12.73 -5.96 -3.81
C MET A 162 12.16 -6.38 -2.45
N THR A 163 11.24 -7.35 -2.43
CA THR A 163 10.64 -7.86 -1.19
C THR A 163 11.70 -8.44 -0.26
N LEU A 164 12.57 -9.30 -0.80
CA LEU A 164 13.65 -9.91 -0.01
C LEU A 164 14.63 -8.86 0.50
N LEU A 165 15.04 -7.92 -0.37
CA LEU A 165 15.94 -6.84 0.04
C LEU A 165 15.34 -6.00 1.17
N ASN A 166 14.07 -5.61 1.05
CA ASN A 166 13.37 -4.81 2.04
C ASN A 166 13.11 -5.57 3.34
N LEU A 167 12.87 -6.88 3.28
CA LEU A 167 12.80 -7.74 4.46
C LEU A 167 14.15 -7.78 5.19
N VAL A 168 15.25 -7.98 4.47
CA VAL A 168 16.59 -7.98 5.10
C VAL A 168 16.88 -6.61 5.72
N ARG A 169 16.58 -5.51 5.03
CA ARG A 169 16.70 -4.14 5.58
C ARG A 169 15.89 -3.97 6.87
N PHE A 170 14.68 -4.51 6.92
CA PHE A 170 13.84 -4.48 8.12
C PHE A 170 14.49 -5.24 9.28
N LEU A 171 14.97 -6.46 9.03
CA LEU A 171 15.65 -7.31 10.02
C LEU A 171 16.98 -6.70 10.51
N ASP A 172 17.68 -5.97 9.65
CA ASP A 172 18.95 -5.32 9.95
C ASP A 172 18.83 -4.07 10.81
N THR A 173 17.66 -3.45 10.85
CA THR A 173 17.53 -2.13 11.48
C THR A 173 17.62 -2.21 13.01
N SER A 174 17.08 -3.25 13.66
CA SER A 174 17.20 -3.43 15.11
C SER A 174 16.95 -4.86 15.57
N SER A 175 17.44 -5.20 16.77
CA SER A 175 17.12 -6.48 17.43
C SER A 175 15.62 -6.63 17.66
N THR A 176 14.93 -5.56 18.04
CA THR A 176 13.47 -5.54 18.22
C THR A 176 12.74 -5.94 16.94
N HIS A 177 13.21 -5.53 15.75
CA HIS A 177 12.58 -5.93 14.49
C HIS A 177 12.71 -7.43 14.25
N ARG A 178 13.86 -8.02 14.59
CA ARG A 178 14.04 -9.48 14.53
C ARG A 178 13.07 -10.20 15.46
N HIS A 179 12.84 -9.68 16.67
CA HIS A 179 11.83 -10.22 17.58
C HIS A 179 10.41 -10.09 17.02
N ILE A 180 10.02 -8.91 16.51
CA ILE A 180 8.72 -8.70 15.86
C ILE A 180 8.53 -9.66 14.68
N PHE A 181 9.59 -9.86 13.89
CA PHE A 181 9.57 -10.78 12.78
C PHE A 181 9.30 -12.21 13.26
N ASN A 182 10.10 -12.68 14.22
CA ASN A 182 10.03 -14.05 14.73
C ASN A 182 8.76 -14.35 15.53
N SER A 183 8.15 -13.32 16.15
CA SER A 183 6.97 -13.49 17.00
C SER A 183 5.65 -13.32 16.27
N ILE A 184 5.55 -12.38 15.34
CA ILE A 184 4.26 -11.93 14.77
C ILE A 184 4.24 -12.04 13.25
N CYS A 185 5.36 -11.74 12.58
CA CYS A 185 5.42 -11.76 11.12
C CYS A 185 5.59 -13.16 10.54
N ILE A 186 5.58 -14.21 11.37
CA ILE A 186 5.49 -15.61 10.92
C ILE A 186 4.03 -16.00 10.62
N GLU A 187 3.05 -15.25 11.14
CA GLU A 187 1.65 -15.46 10.83
C GLU A 187 1.36 -15.06 9.37
N GLU A 188 0.75 -15.96 8.62
CA GLU A 188 0.51 -15.82 7.17
C GLU A 188 -0.17 -14.49 6.79
N PRO A 189 -1.23 -14.02 7.48
CA PRO A 189 -1.89 -12.76 7.13
C PRO A 189 -0.98 -11.55 7.29
N ILE A 190 -0.12 -11.57 8.31
CA ILE A 190 0.76 -10.46 8.67
C ILE A 190 1.94 -10.41 7.70
N PHE A 191 2.55 -11.56 7.41
CA PHE A 191 3.61 -11.64 6.44
C PHE A 191 3.12 -11.24 5.04
N ARG A 192 1.89 -11.59 4.68
CA ARG A 192 1.29 -11.20 3.39
C ARG A 192 1.18 -9.67 3.25
N ILE A 193 0.74 -8.97 4.31
CA ILE A 193 0.72 -7.49 4.33
C ILE A 193 2.14 -6.94 4.13
N LEU A 194 3.14 -7.50 4.82
CA LEU A 194 4.53 -7.06 4.66
C LEU A 194 5.08 -7.35 3.27
N SER A 195 4.74 -8.50 2.67
CA SER A 195 5.15 -8.86 1.31
C SER A 195 4.59 -7.87 0.28
N VAL A 196 3.30 -7.52 0.39
CA VAL A 196 2.68 -6.47 -0.44
C VAL A 196 3.38 -5.13 -0.24
N LEU A 197 3.61 -4.74 1.00
CA LEU A 197 4.26 -3.47 1.33
C LEU A 197 5.69 -3.39 0.79
N PHE A 198 6.48 -4.44 1.01
CA PHE A 198 7.91 -4.50 0.66
C PHE A 198 8.14 -4.66 -0.84
N SER A 199 7.23 -5.32 -1.56
CA SER A 199 7.28 -5.40 -3.03
C SER A 199 6.84 -4.09 -3.70
N ALA A 200 5.93 -3.33 -3.08
CA ALA A 200 5.31 -2.19 -3.74
C ALA A 200 6.18 -0.92 -3.73
N SER A 201 6.86 -0.59 -2.62
CA SER A 201 7.56 0.70 -2.54
C SER A 201 8.63 0.79 -1.45
N ASN A 202 9.83 1.20 -1.86
CA ASN A 202 10.92 1.56 -0.94
C ASN A 202 10.57 2.70 0.03
N PHE A 203 9.73 3.64 -0.40
CA PHE A 203 9.28 4.74 0.46
C PHE A 203 8.39 4.22 1.58
N LEU A 204 7.36 3.43 1.24
CA LEU A 204 6.43 2.87 2.23
C LEU A 204 7.16 1.93 3.20
N THR A 205 8.07 1.10 2.68
CA THR A 205 8.99 0.29 3.50
C THR A 205 9.79 1.17 4.46
N SER A 206 10.34 2.30 4.00
CA SER A 206 11.12 3.20 4.86
C SER A 206 10.27 3.91 5.92
N VAL A 207 8.98 4.13 5.68
CA VAL A 207 8.03 4.60 6.70
C VAL A 207 7.79 3.50 7.72
N PHE A 208 7.55 2.27 7.28
CA PHE A 208 7.29 1.13 8.15
C PHE A 208 8.49 0.73 9.01
N ILE A 209 9.70 0.65 8.43
CA ILE A 209 10.94 0.34 9.16
C ILE A 209 11.19 1.34 10.30
N ARG A 210 10.81 2.61 10.11
CA ARG A 210 10.95 3.64 11.16
C ARG A 210 9.97 3.47 12.33
N ASN A 211 8.87 2.76 12.12
CA ASN A 211 7.90 2.45 13.16
C ASN A 211 7.24 1.08 12.92
N PRO A 212 7.93 -0.03 13.27
CA PRO A 212 7.46 -1.38 12.99
C PRO A 212 6.18 -1.74 13.77
N GLY A 213 5.91 -1.05 14.89
CA GLY A 213 4.70 -1.24 15.69
C GLY A 213 3.41 -0.87 14.94
N LEU A 214 3.53 -0.16 13.81
CA LEU A 214 2.40 0.11 12.92
C LEU A 214 1.73 -1.17 12.39
N ILE A 215 2.44 -2.31 12.37
CA ILE A 215 1.85 -3.57 11.89
C ILE A 215 0.61 -3.96 12.70
N LEU A 216 0.62 -3.75 14.01
CA LEU A 216 -0.50 -4.08 14.90
C LEU A 216 -1.72 -3.21 14.61
N TRP A 217 -1.48 -1.94 14.27
CA TRP A 217 -2.53 -1.01 13.88
C TRP A 217 -3.07 -1.33 12.48
N LEU A 218 -2.21 -1.73 11.54
CA LEU A 218 -2.60 -2.06 10.16
C LEU A 218 -3.43 -3.35 10.07
N ILE A 219 -3.29 -4.29 11.00
CA ILE A 219 -4.08 -5.53 11.00
C ILE A 219 -5.50 -5.34 11.58
N GLU A 220 -5.78 -4.20 12.19
CA GLU A 220 -7.11 -3.89 12.74
C GLU A 220 -8.14 -3.71 11.61
N ARG A 221 -9.30 -4.35 11.77
CA ARG A 221 -10.40 -4.27 10.79
C ARG A 221 -10.82 -2.84 10.50
N GLU A 222 -10.98 -2.06 11.56
CA GLU A 222 -11.46 -0.68 11.51
C GLU A 222 -10.47 0.25 10.80
N THR A 223 -9.18 -0.12 10.81
CA THR A 223 -8.11 0.66 10.20
C THR A 223 -8.08 0.48 8.67
N LEU A 224 -8.09 -0.76 8.16
CA LEU A 224 -8.06 -1.01 6.71
C LEU A 224 -9.44 -1.05 6.05
N GLY A 225 -10.49 -1.30 6.82
CA GLY A 225 -11.82 -1.61 6.29
C GLY A 225 -12.60 -0.42 5.73
N ALA A 226 -12.20 0.82 6.03
CA ALA A 226 -12.92 2.00 5.58
C ALA A 226 -11.99 3.21 5.37
N GLU A 227 -12.46 4.14 4.54
CA GLU A 227 -11.90 5.47 4.44
C GLU A 227 -12.20 6.32 5.69
N LYS A 228 -11.35 7.31 5.96
CA LYS A 228 -11.52 8.26 7.07
C LYS A 228 -12.08 9.59 6.58
N SER A 229 -13.05 10.14 7.31
CA SER A 229 -13.58 11.49 7.04
C SER A 229 -12.53 12.58 7.32
N LEU A 230 -12.72 13.75 6.72
CA LEU A 230 -11.89 14.94 6.95
C LEU A 230 -11.85 15.32 8.44
N ASP A 231 -13.02 15.35 9.10
CA ASP A 231 -13.13 15.71 10.52
C ASP A 231 -12.33 14.78 11.42
N ARG A 232 -12.36 13.47 11.13
CA ARG A 232 -11.57 12.48 11.89
C ARG A 232 -10.08 12.70 11.72
N TYR A 233 -9.61 13.03 10.51
CA TYR A 233 -8.21 13.37 10.28
C TYR A 233 -7.79 14.62 11.07
N ILE A 234 -8.63 15.66 11.07
CA ILE A 234 -8.37 16.90 11.80
C ILE A 234 -8.31 16.63 13.32
N GLU A 235 -9.27 15.88 13.86
CA GLU A 235 -9.30 15.53 15.28
C GLU A 235 -8.06 14.75 15.71
N GLU A 236 -7.70 13.69 14.98
CA GLU A 236 -6.52 12.88 15.28
C GLU A 236 -5.23 13.70 15.16
N LEU A 237 -5.11 14.56 14.15
CA LEU A 237 -3.94 15.44 13.95
C LEU A 237 -3.79 16.44 15.10
N ARG A 238 -4.87 17.13 15.48
CA ARG A 238 -4.91 18.06 16.62
C ARG A 238 -4.52 17.35 17.91
N SER A 239 -5.09 16.17 18.17
CA SER A 239 -4.76 15.33 19.33
C SER A 239 -3.27 14.96 19.37
N LYS A 240 -2.67 14.61 18.23
CA LYS A 240 -1.22 14.29 18.18
C LYS A 240 -0.33 15.51 18.30
N ALA A 241 -0.75 16.65 17.76
CA ALA A 241 0.00 17.90 17.86
C ALA A 241 -0.05 18.51 19.27
N SER A 242 -1.19 18.43 19.97
CA SER A 242 -1.37 19.02 21.31
C SER A 242 -0.49 18.39 22.39
N LEU A 243 0.04 17.19 22.16
CA LEU A 243 1.02 16.52 23.04
C LEU A 243 2.35 17.27 23.16
N PHE A 244 2.61 18.25 22.28
CA PHE A 244 3.85 19.00 22.25
C PHE A 244 3.58 20.49 22.40
N SER A 245 4.36 21.17 23.23
CA SER A 245 4.30 22.64 23.36
C SER A 245 5.08 23.35 22.24
N ASP A 246 6.24 22.82 21.90
CA ASP A 246 7.17 23.32 20.88
C ASP A 246 6.66 23.12 19.44
N THR A 247 6.65 24.20 18.64
CA THR A 247 6.15 24.19 17.26
C THR A 247 6.84 23.14 16.40
N ARG A 248 8.18 23.03 16.48
CA ARG A 248 8.94 22.09 15.65
C ARG A 248 8.55 20.64 15.97
N ARG A 249 8.32 20.31 17.24
CA ARG A 249 7.80 19.00 17.67
C ARG A 249 6.38 18.76 17.21
N LYS A 250 5.49 19.77 17.24
CA LYS A 250 4.13 19.66 16.66
C LYS A 250 4.19 19.33 15.17
N ILE A 251 4.98 20.07 14.39
CA ILE A 251 5.15 19.81 12.95
C ILE A 251 5.71 18.40 12.69
N ASN A 252 6.67 17.94 13.50
CA ASN A 252 7.19 16.58 13.40
C ASN A 252 6.13 15.51 13.74
N ALA A 253 5.20 15.79 14.66
CA ALA A 253 4.06 14.92 14.94
C ALA A 253 3.12 14.84 13.73
N VAL A 254 2.78 15.97 13.12
CA VAL A 254 1.96 16.04 11.89
C VAL A 254 2.62 15.25 10.75
N LYS A 255 3.93 15.42 10.53
CA LYS A 255 4.68 14.67 9.48
C LYS A 255 4.64 13.16 9.71
N ARG A 256 4.81 12.70 10.96
CA ARG A 256 4.73 11.27 11.31
C ARG A 256 3.33 10.74 11.11
N TYR A 257 2.31 11.49 11.52
CA TYR A 257 0.91 11.13 11.31
C TYR A 257 0.59 11.00 9.82
N ARG A 258 0.91 12.02 9.01
CA ARG A 258 0.74 11.97 7.54
C ARG A 258 1.40 10.74 6.94
N SER A 259 2.66 10.47 7.29
CA SER A 259 3.40 9.32 6.76
C SER A 259 2.72 8.00 7.11
N ARG A 260 2.22 7.86 8.34
CA ARG A 260 1.47 6.70 8.81
C ARG A 260 0.15 6.51 8.05
N GLU A 261 -0.61 7.58 7.83
CA GLU A 261 -1.89 7.47 7.13
C GLU A 261 -1.68 7.25 5.62
N VAL A 262 -0.66 7.83 4.99
CA VAL A 262 -0.28 7.51 3.60
C VAL A 262 0.07 6.03 3.48
N LEU A 263 0.79 5.46 4.46
CA LEU A 263 1.07 4.02 4.49
C LEU A 263 -0.21 3.18 4.52
N ARG A 264 -1.20 3.58 5.33
CA ARG A 264 -2.51 2.91 5.41
C ARG A 264 -3.28 3.00 4.11
N ILE A 265 -3.41 4.21 3.55
CA ILE A 265 -4.12 4.46 2.28
C ILE A 265 -3.48 3.64 1.16
N ALA A 266 -2.15 3.68 1.05
CA ALA A 266 -1.41 2.89 0.06
C ALA A 266 -1.62 1.39 0.23
N LEU A 267 -1.67 0.90 1.47
CA LEU A 267 -1.94 -0.52 1.70
C LEU A 267 -3.37 -0.91 1.27
N ARG A 268 -4.37 -0.04 1.51
CA ARG A 268 -5.76 -0.27 1.05
C ARG A 268 -5.84 -0.35 -0.47
N ASP A 269 -5.20 0.60 -1.16
CA ASP A 269 -5.09 0.65 -2.62
C ASP A 269 -4.40 -0.61 -3.17
N LEU A 270 -3.21 -0.95 -2.66
CA LEU A 270 -2.45 -2.13 -3.07
C LEU A 270 -3.19 -3.45 -2.82
N MET A 271 -3.97 -3.54 -1.75
CA MET A 271 -4.80 -4.70 -1.40
C MET A 271 -6.17 -4.69 -2.11
N GLY A 272 -6.46 -3.70 -2.97
CA GLY A 272 -7.73 -3.58 -3.67
C GLY A 272 -8.95 -3.41 -2.75
N LEU A 273 -8.72 -2.82 -1.57
CA LEU A 273 -9.74 -2.48 -0.58
C LEU A 273 -10.35 -1.10 -0.82
N ALA A 274 -9.69 -0.27 -1.63
CA ALA A 274 -10.18 1.02 -2.11
C ALA A 274 -9.98 1.06 -3.63
N ASP A 275 -10.88 1.73 -4.35
CA ASP A 275 -10.67 2.04 -5.76
C ASP A 275 -9.89 3.36 -5.92
N LEU A 276 -9.66 3.75 -7.18
CA LEU A 276 -8.88 4.95 -7.48
C LEU A 276 -9.57 6.24 -6.99
N GLU A 277 -10.89 6.31 -7.13
CA GLU A 277 -11.68 7.47 -6.72
C GLU A 277 -11.63 7.63 -5.20
N GLU A 278 -11.85 6.53 -4.47
CA GLU A 278 -11.75 6.50 -3.02
C GLU A 278 -10.34 6.86 -2.53
N THR A 279 -9.31 6.26 -3.13
CA THR A 279 -7.92 6.48 -2.76
C THR A 279 -7.51 7.95 -2.95
N THR A 280 -7.85 8.54 -4.09
CA THR A 280 -7.49 9.94 -4.40
C THR A 280 -8.26 10.94 -3.53
N ALA A 281 -9.56 10.70 -3.30
CA ALA A 281 -10.36 11.51 -2.38
C ALA A 281 -9.87 11.41 -0.93
N GLU A 282 -9.43 10.24 -0.48
CA GLU A 282 -8.86 10.06 0.86
C GLU A 282 -7.49 10.75 1.02
N LEU A 283 -6.63 10.69 -0.01
CA LEU A 283 -5.37 11.44 -0.03
C LEU A 283 -5.60 12.96 0.03
N SER A 284 -6.61 13.47 -0.68
CA SER A 284 -7.00 14.88 -0.63
C SER A 284 -7.46 15.28 0.77
N ARG A 285 -8.39 14.53 1.39
CA ARG A 285 -8.86 14.80 2.76
C ARG A 285 -7.74 14.78 3.80
N LEU A 286 -6.83 13.81 3.72
CA LEU A 286 -5.66 13.76 4.59
C LEU A 286 -4.81 15.02 4.43
N THR A 287 -4.62 15.47 3.19
CA THR A 287 -3.80 16.65 2.87
C THR A 287 -4.47 17.94 3.35
N ASP A 288 -5.78 18.08 3.17
CA ASP A 288 -6.55 19.21 3.69
C ASP A 288 -6.47 19.29 5.22
N ALA A 289 -6.61 18.16 5.91
CA ALA A 289 -6.47 18.11 7.37
C ALA A 289 -5.07 18.50 7.84
N VAL A 290 -4.03 18.08 7.11
CA VAL A 290 -2.64 18.48 7.37
C VAL A 290 -2.47 19.98 7.17
N ILE A 291 -3.02 20.55 6.10
CA ILE A 291 -2.96 22.00 5.82
C ILE A 291 -3.67 22.78 6.93
N ASP A 292 -4.90 22.40 7.32
CA ASP A 292 -5.65 23.06 8.41
C ASP A 292 -4.85 23.04 9.71
N THR A 293 -4.30 21.88 10.07
CA THR A 293 -3.51 21.72 11.32
C THR A 293 -2.19 22.50 11.28
N VAL A 294 -1.49 22.52 10.15
CA VAL A 294 -0.23 23.26 10.02
C VAL A 294 -0.49 24.76 10.04
N ALA A 295 -1.54 25.23 9.34
CA ALA A 295 -1.98 26.62 9.45
C ALA A 295 -2.29 26.95 10.92
N GLU A 296 -3.05 26.10 11.62
CA GLU A 296 -3.33 26.25 13.06
C GLU A 296 -2.06 26.47 13.89
N ILE A 297 -1.06 25.61 13.71
CA ILE A 297 0.22 25.70 14.43
C ILE A 297 0.98 26.98 14.07
N SER A 298 1.09 27.29 12.78
CA SER A 298 1.93 28.38 12.27
C SER A 298 1.47 29.74 12.75
N PHE A 299 0.18 30.04 12.80
CA PHE A 299 -0.19 31.35 13.31
C PHE A 299 -0.22 31.41 14.83
N VAL A 300 -0.44 30.31 15.55
CA VAL A 300 -0.24 30.35 17.01
C VAL A 300 1.19 30.80 17.28
N GLU A 301 2.18 30.26 16.56
CA GLU A 301 3.58 30.68 16.61
C GLU A 301 3.78 32.16 16.25
N VAL A 302 3.30 32.62 15.09
CA VAL A 302 3.42 34.02 14.66
C VAL A 302 2.74 35.00 15.64
N SER A 303 1.62 34.61 16.22
CA SER A 303 0.89 35.42 17.20
C SER A 303 1.70 35.60 18.49
N ARG A 304 2.41 34.55 18.92
CA ARG A 304 3.35 34.62 20.07
C ARG A 304 4.47 35.61 19.79
N GLU A 305 5.09 35.47 18.61
CA GLU A 305 6.23 36.29 18.22
C GLU A 305 5.87 37.77 18.05
N SER A 306 4.64 38.04 17.59
CA SER A 306 4.15 39.40 17.36
C SER A 306 3.54 40.05 18.60
N GLY A 307 3.44 39.33 19.73
CA GLY A 307 2.88 39.85 20.99
C GLY A 307 1.38 40.17 20.95
N ILE A 308 0.65 39.59 19.99
CA ILE A 308 -0.80 39.83 19.79
C ILE A 308 -1.68 38.70 20.34
N GLU A 309 -1.12 37.84 21.20
CA GLU A 309 -1.86 36.78 21.88
C GLU A 309 -3.10 37.35 22.61
N GLY A 310 -4.28 36.79 22.32
CA GLY A 310 -5.54 37.14 23.00
C GLY A 310 -6.26 38.43 22.55
N LEU A 311 -5.65 39.29 21.71
CA LEU A 311 -6.23 40.63 21.43
C LEU A 311 -7.24 40.69 20.27
N GLU A 312 -7.10 39.87 19.22
CA GLU A 312 -8.08 39.82 18.09
C GLU A 312 -8.66 38.42 17.82
N TRP A 313 -8.12 37.40 18.48
CA TRP A 313 -8.20 36.03 17.99
C TRP A 313 -9.20 35.13 18.69
N GLU A 314 -9.45 35.38 19.97
CA GLU A 314 -10.46 34.66 20.76
C GLU A 314 -11.88 35.19 20.50
N ARG A 315 -12.02 36.39 19.93
CA ARG A 315 -13.33 37.04 19.74
C ARG A 315 -14.10 36.60 18.50
N ARG A 316 -13.49 35.81 17.60
CA ARG A 316 -14.15 35.30 16.40
C ARG A 316 -14.22 33.79 16.47
N SER A 317 -15.44 33.29 16.60
CA SER A 317 -15.77 31.92 16.93
C SER A 317 -15.08 30.88 16.02
N ALA A 318 -14.61 29.81 16.67
CA ALA A 318 -14.25 28.48 16.15
C ALA A 318 -12.96 28.30 15.33
N LYS A 319 -12.39 29.32 14.68
CA LYS A 319 -11.06 29.19 14.08
C LYS A 319 -10.19 30.41 14.34
N PRO A 320 -8.88 30.17 14.57
CA PRO A 320 -7.87 31.20 14.58
C PRO A 320 -8.07 32.23 13.44
N TYR A 321 -8.25 31.80 12.19
CA TYR A 321 -8.04 32.59 10.95
C TYR A 321 -9.23 33.32 10.32
N SER A 322 -10.06 34.06 11.05
CA SER A 322 -11.30 34.64 10.46
C SER A 322 -11.14 35.46 9.16
N ASN A 323 -9.98 36.08 8.93
CA ASN A 323 -9.68 36.89 7.74
C ASN A 323 -8.62 36.26 6.82
N PHE A 324 -8.33 34.97 6.96
CA PHE A 324 -7.32 34.29 6.14
C PHE A 324 -7.86 32.97 5.59
N ALA A 325 -7.56 32.72 4.32
CA ALA A 325 -7.96 31.52 3.61
C ALA A 325 -6.75 30.89 2.92
N VAL A 326 -6.71 29.56 2.95
CA VAL A 326 -5.83 28.75 2.12
C VAL A 326 -6.69 28.12 1.04
N ILE A 327 -6.39 28.39 -0.22
CA ILE A 327 -7.13 27.86 -1.38
C ILE A 327 -6.22 26.84 -2.06
N SER A 328 -6.68 25.60 -2.14
CA SER A 328 -6.01 24.55 -2.91
C SER A 328 -6.37 24.66 -4.39
N LEU A 329 -5.37 24.54 -5.26
CA LEU A 329 -5.51 24.52 -6.71
C LEU A 329 -5.15 23.13 -7.25
N GLY A 330 -5.27 22.96 -8.57
CA GLY A 330 -4.87 21.72 -9.26
C GLY A 330 -5.59 20.48 -8.73
N LYS A 331 -4.84 19.38 -8.62
CA LYS A 331 -5.39 18.07 -8.22
C LYS A 331 -5.96 18.05 -6.80
N LEU A 332 -5.36 18.81 -5.87
CA LEU A 332 -5.91 18.91 -4.53
C LEU A 332 -7.26 19.63 -4.56
N GLY A 333 -7.35 20.76 -5.27
CA GLY A 333 -8.60 21.50 -5.44
C GLY A 333 -9.71 20.70 -6.15
N GLY A 334 -9.32 19.72 -6.99
CA GLY A 334 -10.23 18.79 -7.66
C GLY A 334 -10.58 17.52 -6.86
N ASN A 335 -10.11 17.37 -5.61
CA ASN A 335 -10.27 16.15 -4.80
C ASN A 335 -9.69 14.86 -5.45
N GLU A 336 -8.67 15.01 -6.28
CA GLU A 336 -8.07 13.91 -7.06
C GLU A 336 -6.55 13.80 -6.83
N LEU A 337 -6.10 14.03 -5.59
CA LEU A 337 -4.69 14.02 -5.25
C LEU A 337 -4.09 12.61 -5.41
N ASN A 338 -2.91 12.52 -6.02
CA ASN A 338 -2.15 11.28 -6.13
C ASN A 338 -0.91 11.31 -5.23
N TYR A 339 -0.28 10.15 -5.00
CA TYR A 339 0.85 10.02 -4.05
C TYR A 339 2.07 10.91 -4.36
N SER A 340 2.25 11.30 -5.62
CA SER A 340 3.39 12.06 -6.12
C SER A 340 3.03 13.48 -6.56
N SER A 341 1.77 13.90 -6.35
CA SER A 341 1.32 15.22 -6.76
C SER A 341 1.99 16.28 -5.89
N ASP A 342 2.49 17.31 -6.55
CA ASP A 342 2.75 18.57 -5.88
C ASP A 342 1.42 19.19 -5.42
N ILE A 343 1.49 20.03 -4.40
CA ILE A 343 0.34 20.71 -3.82
C ILE A 343 0.45 22.19 -4.13
N ASP A 344 -0.50 22.70 -4.91
CA ASP A 344 -0.58 24.10 -5.29
C ASP A 344 -1.51 24.85 -4.33
N LEU A 345 -0.97 25.80 -3.56
CA LEU A 345 -1.70 26.59 -2.57
C LEU A 345 -1.63 28.08 -2.87
N LEU A 346 -2.76 28.76 -2.75
CA LEU A 346 -2.86 30.21 -2.73
C LEU A 346 -3.29 30.67 -1.32
N TYR A 347 -2.55 31.63 -0.76
CA TYR A 347 -2.86 32.24 0.53
C TYR A 347 -3.51 33.60 0.32
N VAL A 348 -4.68 33.82 0.91
CA VAL A 348 -5.45 35.07 0.77
C VAL A 348 -5.78 35.61 2.16
N ALA A 349 -5.63 36.92 2.34
CA ALA A 349 -6.01 37.60 3.57
C ALA A 349 -6.91 38.80 3.27
N SER A 350 -7.99 38.97 4.03
CA SER A 350 -8.77 40.20 4.07
C SER A 350 -8.13 41.19 5.04
N ARG A 351 -8.09 42.46 4.64
CA ARG A 351 -7.73 43.57 5.54
C ARG A 351 -8.82 43.84 6.55
#